data_AF-A0A538HAG7-F1
#
_entry.id   AF-A0A538HAG7-F1
#
_cell.length_a   1.000
_cell.length_b   1.000
_cell.length_c   1.000
_cell.angle_alpha   90.00
_cell.angle_beta   90.00
_cell.angle_gamma   90.00
#
_symmetry.space_group_name_H-M   'P 1'
#
loop_
_entity.id
_entity.type
_entity.pdbx_description
1 polymer ?
#
loop_
_entity_poly.entity_id
_entity_poly.type
_entity_poly.pdbx_seq_one_letter_code
_entity_poly.pdbx_strand_id
1 'polypeptide(L)'
;MQVENVIAFATEEKPAGLEIRINFGVFAGRDATAAELEELGKLLVPEAGEVSIVGEQRHEISEEAEILLHQVRVSVSPEIVPDDPGARKELCERLVTLAEIWTRQCINERHAEMTDL
;
A
#
# COMPACT_ATOMS: atom_id res chain seq x y z
N MET A 1 -10.83 16.51 -13.08
CA MET A 1 -9.38 16.69 -13.31
C MET A 1 -9.19 16.97 -14.79
N GLN A 2 -8.89 18.22 -15.18
CA GLN A 2 -8.47 18.49 -16.55
C GLN A 2 -7.05 17.92 -16.68
N VAL A 3 -6.90 16.86 -17.45
CA VAL A 3 -5.58 16.35 -17.83
C VAL A 3 -5.08 17.32 -18.90
N GLU A 4 -4.13 18.18 -18.54
CA GLU A 4 -3.42 19.01 -19.51
C GLU A 4 -2.73 18.08 -20.54
N ASN A 5 -2.68 18.46 -21.82
CA ASN A 5 -2.06 17.69 -22.91
C ASN A 5 -0.52 17.66 -22.80
N VAL A 6 0.02 17.18 -21.67
CA VAL A 6 1.46 17.10 -21.41
C VAL A 6 1.81 15.65 -21.08
N ILE A 7 2.72 15.06 -21.86
CA ILE A 7 3.13 13.65 -21.71
C ILE A 7 3.90 13.42 -20.40
N ALA A 8 4.64 14.42 -19.95
CA ALA A 8 5.38 14.41 -18.68
C ALA A 8 5.37 15.80 -18.07
N PHE A 9 5.15 15.89 -16.76
CA PHE A 9 5.14 17.13 -16.01
C PHE A 9 5.77 16.91 -14.64
N ALA A 10 6.40 17.94 -14.09
CA ALA A 10 6.90 17.91 -12.72
C ALA A 10 5.71 18.07 -11.76
N THR A 11 5.65 17.23 -10.73
CA THR A 11 4.73 17.40 -9.61
C THR A 11 5.53 17.64 -8.34
N GLU A 12 4.98 18.45 -7.44
CA GLU A 12 5.45 18.48 -6.07
C GLU A 12 4.88 17.26 -5.35
N GLU A 13 5.74 16.47 -4.70
CA GLU A 13 5.29 15.41 -3.81
C GLU A 13 4.72 16.04 -2.54
N LYS A 14 3.41 15.90 -2.33
CA LYS A 14 2.80 16.23 -1.05
C LYS A 14 3.09 15.10 -0.06
N PRO A 15 3.63 15.40 1.13
CA PRO A 15 3.91 14.36 2.11
C PRO A 15 2.61 13.74 2.61
N ALA A 16 2.59 12.41 2.73
CA ALA A 16 1.52 11.71 3.42
C ALA A 16 1.56 12.05 4.93
N GLY A 17 0.39 12.12 5.57
CA GLY A 17 0.32 12.22 7.03
C GLY A 17 0.73 10.92 7.72
N LEU A 18 0.44 9.80 7.05
CA LEU A 18 0.86 8.45 7.41
C LEU A 18 1.08 7.64 6.14
N GLU A 19 2.16 6.86 6.12
CA GLU A 19 2.48 5.93 5.05
C GLU A 19 2.72 4.54 5.64
N ILE A 20 2.10 3.53 5.03
CA ILE A 20 2.28 2.12 5.36
C ILE A 20 2.84 1.41 4.12
N ARG A 21 3.94 0.70 4.29
CA ARG A 21 4.55 -0.13 3.24
C ARG A 21 4.40 -1.60 3.58
N ILE A 22 3.86 -2.35 2.64
CA ILE A 22 3.60 -3.78 2.76
C ILE A 22 4.56 -4.49 1.81
N ASN A 23 5.45 -5.33 2.35
CA ASN A 23 6.40 -6.13 1.57
C ASN A 23 5.71 -7.33 0.92
N PHE A 24 4.72 -7.08 0.08
CA PHE A 24 3.83 -8.11 -0.44
C PHE A 24 4.59 -9.20 -1.21
N GLY A 25 5.42 -8.84 -2.19
CA GLY A 25 6.09 -9.87 -3.00
C GLY A 25 7.20 -10.63 -2.27
N VAL A 26 7.74 -10.11 -1.16
CA VAL A 26 8.66 -10.89 -0.31
C VAL A 26 7.94 -12.10 0.30
N PHE A 27 6.67 -11.94 0.67
CA PHE A 27 5.89 -13.00 1.33
C PHE A 27 4.97 -13.77 0.38
N ALA A 28 4.47 -13.13 -0.69
CA ALA A 28 3.57 -13.73 -1.67
C ALA A 28 4.28 -14.22 -2.95
N GLY A 29 5.52 -13.80 -3.20
CA GLY A 29 6.28 -14.16 -4.40
C GLY A 29 5.76 -13.56 -5.73
N ARG A 30 4.87 -12.56 -5.66
CA ARG A 30 4.25 -11.91 -6.82
C ARG A 30 3.79 -10.49 -6.47
N ASP A 31 3.30 -9.76 -7.48
CA ASP A 31 2.56 -8.52 -7.27
C ASP A 31 1.17 -8.77 -6.67
N ALA A 32 0.67 -7.79 -5.92
CA ALA A 32 -0.74 -7.74 -5.54
C ALA A 32 -1.59 -7.45 -6.79
N THR A 33 -2.68 -8.18 -6.94
CA THR A 33 -3.63 -7.99 -8.04
C THR A 33 -4.54 -6.79 -7.78
N ALA A 34 -5.15 -6.23 -8.83
CA ALA A 34 -6.10 -5.13 -8.68
C ALA A 34 -7.25 -5.45 -7.71
N ALA A 35 -7.82 -6.67 -7.80
CA ALA A 35 -8.89 -7.10 -6.90
C ALA A 35 -8.43 -7.14 -5.43
N GLU A 36 -7.23 -7.64 -5.15
CA GLU A 36 -6.71 -7.66 -3.77
C GLU A 36 -6.46 -6.24 -3.25
N LEU A 37 -5.98 -5.31 -4.09
CA LEU A 37 -5.83 -3.90 -3.72
C LEU A 37 -7.18 -3.23 -3.43
N GLU A 38 -8.23 -3.56 -4.20
CA GLU A 38 -9.59 -3.10 -3.94
C GLU A 38 -10.13 -3.63 -2.61
N GLU A 39 -9.89 -4.91 -2.29
CA GLU A 39 -10.26 -5.48 -0.99
C GLU A 39 -9.51 -4.81 0.16
N LEU A 40 -8.21 -4.52 0.00
CA LEU A 40 -7.47 -3.73 0.99
C LEU A 40 -8.12 -2.35 1.18
N GLY A 41 -8.54 -1.70 0.10
CA GLY A 41 -9.26 -0.42 0.16
C GLY A 41 -10.55 -0.52 0.98
N LYS A 42 -11.36 -1.56 0.77
CA LYS A 42 -12.60 -1.80 1.53
C LYS A 42 -12.36 -1.99 3.02
N LEU A 43 -11.21 -2.55 3.41
CA LEU A 43 -10.82 -2.72 4.81
C LEU A 43 -10.34 -1.41 5.45
N LEU A 44 -9.57 -0.59 4.73
CA LEU A 44 -8.91 0.59 5.30
C LEU A 44 -9.78 1.86 5.28
N VAL A 45 -10.63 2.03 4.27
CA VAL A 45 -11.50 3.22 4.13
C VAL A 45 -12.43 3.44 5.34
N PRO A 46 -13.04 2.42 5.96
CA PRO A 46 -13.84 2.62 7.16
C PRO A 46 -13.07 3.24 8.34
N GLU A 47 -11.76 2.99 8.43
CA GLU A 47 -10.91 3.48 9.53
C GLU A 47 -10.26 4.83 9.22
N ALA A 48 -9.93 5.10 7.95
CA ALA A 48 -9.20 6.28 7.52
C ALA A 48 -10.05 7.27 6.69
N GLY A 49 -11.29 6.93 6.32
CA GLY A 49 -12.14 7.74 5.45
C GLY A 49 -11.72 7.76 3.97
N GLU A 50 -10.44 8.02 3.70
CA GLU A 50 -9.84 7.99 2.36
C GLU A 50 -8.40 7.48 2.43
N VAL A 51 -8.02 6.66 1.46
CA VAL A 51 -6.65 6.14 1.30
C VAL A 51 -6.24 6.16 -0.16
N SER A 52 -4.96 6.40 -0.41
CA SER A 52 -4.33 6.11 -1.70
C SER A 52 -3.58 4.79 -1.58
N ILE A 53 -3.87 3.82 -2.46
CA ILE A 53 -3.22 2.51 -2.49
C ILE A 53 -2.52 2.34 -3.83
N VAL A 54 -1.25 1.98 -3.78
CA VAL A 54 -0.41 1.72 -4.96
C VAL A 54 0.23 0.35 -4.80
N GLY A 55 -0.04 -0.56 -5.73
CA GLY A 55 0.83 -1.72 -5.96
C GLY A 55 1.99 -1.27 -6.84
N GLU A 56 3.21 -1.37 -6.34
CA GLU A 56 4.40 -0.88 -7.04
C GLU A 56 5.50 -1.94 -7.20
N GLN A 57 6.11 -1.91 -8.38
CA GLN A 57 7.41 -2.50 -8.66
C GLN A 57 8.44 -1.38 -8.52
N ARG A 58 9.14 -1.36 -7.38
CA ARG A 58 10.14 -0.34 -7.09
C ARG A 58 11.52 -0.84 -7.49
N HIS A 59 12.10 -0.17 -8.47
CA HIS A 59 13.48 -0.37 -8.88
C HIS A 59 14.36 0.63 -8.13
N GLU A 60 15.27 0.12 -7.30
CA GLU A 60 16.34 0.93 -6.72
C GLU A 60 17.64 0.61 -7.46
N ILE A 61 18.18 1.62 -8.14
CA ILE A 61 19.36 1.49 -8.99
C ILE A 61 20.40 2.48 -8.49
N SER A 62 21.57 1.97 -8.13
CA SER A 62 22.77 2.73 -7.81
C SER A 62 23.96 2.19 -8.59
N GLU A 63 25.14 2.80 -8.46
CA GLU A 63 26.36 2.22 -9.03
C GLU A 63 26.71 0.85 -8.43
N GLU A 64 26.18 0.54 -7.25
CA GLU A 64 26.57 -0.61 -6.43
C GLU A 64 25.52 -1.74 -6.46
N ALA A 65 24.26 -1.43 -6.77
CA ALA A 65 23.16 -2.39 -6.70
C ALA A 65 22.00 -2.05 -7.63
N GLU A 66 21.34 -3.12 -8.08
CA GLU A 66 20.02 -3.08 -8.70
C GLU A 66 19.08 -3.96 -7.87
N ILE A 67 18.06 -3.37 -7.28
CA ILE A 67 17.09 -4.05 -6.41
C ILE A 67 15.69 -3.86 -6.99
N LEU A 68 14.93 -4.95 -7.08
CA LEU A 68 13.51 -4.94 -7.41
C LEU A 68 12.69 -5.32 -6.18
N LEU A 69 11.82 -4.41 -5.75
CA LEU A 69 10.89 -4.63 -4.64
C LEU A 69 9.45 -4.62 -5.13
N HIS A 70 8.68 -5.62 -4.73
CA HIS A 70 7.25 -5.73 -5.00
C HIS A 70 6.48 -5.34 -3.73
N GLN A 71 5.97 -4.12 -3.69
CA GLN A 71 5.38 -3.53 -2.48
C GLN A 71 3.97 -3.03 -2.75
N VAL A 72 3.18 -2.98 -1.68
CA VAL A 72 1.94 -2.18 -1.66
C VAL A 72 2.18 -1.01 -0.72
N ARG A 73 1.99 0.22 -1.23
CA ARG A 73 2.07 1.45 -0.46
C ARG A 73 0.67 2.00 -0.22
N VAL A 74 0.36 2.27 1.04
CA VAL A 74 -0.85 2.96 1.46
C VAL A 74 -0.47 4.32 2.02
N SER A 75 -1.10 5.38 1.51
CA SER A 75 -0.91 6.75 1.98
C SER A 75 -2.23 7.31 2.50
N VAL A 76 -2.18 7.91 3.69
CA VAL A 76 -3.30 8.62 4.32
C VAL A 76 -2.99 10.12 4.32
N SER A 77 -3.98 10.93 3.93
CA SER A 77 -3.86 12.39 3.89
C SER A 77 -3.53 12.95 5.28
N PRO A 78 -2.65 13.95 5.40
CA PRO A 78 -2.40 14.64 6.68
C PRO A 78 -3.68 15.24 7.30
N GLU A 79 -4.68 15.60 6.50
CA GLU A 79 -5.96 16.13 7.00
C GLU A 79 -6.81 15.10 7.75
N ILE A 80 -6.52 13.81 7.56
CA ILE A 80 -7.22 12.69 8.20
C ILE A 80 -6.46 12.25 9.45
N VAL A 81 -5.14 12.40 9.45
CA VAL A 81 -4.28 11.90 10.52
C VAL A 81 -4.40 12.82 11.73
N PRO A 82 -4.76 12.30 12.92
CA PRO A 82 -4.88 13.12 14.12
C PRO A 82 -3.55 13.79 14.51
N ASP A 83 -3.62 15.03 14.97
CA ASP A 83 -2.48 15.74 15.56
C ASP A 83 -2.10 15.19 16.94
N ASP A 84 -3.09 14.66 17.68
CA ASP A 84 -2.84 14.03 18.99
C ASP A 84 -1.96 12.77 18.81
N PRO A 85 -0.79 12.70 19.49
CA PRO A 85 0.14 11.58 19.32
C PRO A 85 -0.46 10.22 19.71
N GLY A 86 -1.36 10.18 20.69
CA GLY A 86 -2.02 8.96 21.13
C GLY A 86 -2.98 8.43 20.05
N ALA A 87 -3.91 9.29 19.62
CA ALA A 87 -4.87 8.97 18.56
C ALA A 87 -4.18 8.62 17.23
N ARG A 88 -3.09 9.33 16.88
CA ARG A 88 -2.27 9.01 15.71
C ARG A 88 -1.67 7.61 15.79
N LYS A 89 -1.12 7.26 16.95
CA LYS A 89 -0.54 5.93 17.18
C LYS A 89 -1.60 4.84 17.06
N GLU A 90 -2.77 5.04 17.67
CA GLU A 90 -3.88 4.08 17.60
C GLU A 90 -4.38 3.88 16.15
N LEU A 91 -4.53 4.96 15.38
CA LEU A 91 -4.87 4.86 13.96
C LEU A 91 -3.81 4.07 13.18
N CYS A 92 -2.53 4.37 13.40
CA CYS A 92 -1.42 3.66 12.76
C CYS A 92 -1.46 2.15 13.07
N GLU A 93 -1.60 1.79 14.34
CA GLU A 93 -1.67 0.39 14.78
C GLU A 93 -2.86 -0.35 14.17
N ARG A 94 -4.05 0.28 14.12
CA ARG A 94 -5.23 -0.31 13.47
C ARG A 94 -5.00 -0.58 11.98
N LEU A 95 -4.52 0.42 11.24
CA LEU A 95 -4.31 0.30 9.79
C LEU A 95 -3.23 -0.73 9.45
N VAL A 96 -2.12 -0.76 10.21
CA VAL A 96 -1.06 -1.77 10.04
C VAL A 96 -1.61 -3.17 10.32
N THR A 97 -2.42 -3.34 11.37
CA THR A 97 -3.04 -4.63 11.70
C THR A 97 -3.94 -5.13 10.57
N LEU A 98 -4.80 -4.27 10.02
CA LEU A 98 -5.67 -4.62 8.89
C LEU A 98 -4.87 -4.99 7.64
N ALA A 99 -3.82 -4.23 7.32
CA ALA A 99 -2.93 -4.51 6.20
C ALA A 99 -2.20 -5.86 6.36
N GLU A 100 -1.75 -6.19 7.57
CA GLU A 100 -1.12 -7.48 7.86
C GLU A 100 -2.11 -8.64 7.71
N ILE A 101 -3.32 -8.52 8.26
CA ILE A 101 -4.37 -9.54 8.15
C ILE A 101 -4.69 -9.82 6.67
N TRP A 102 -4.92 -8.76 5.90
CA TRP A 102 -5.17 -8.86 4.46
C TRP A 102 -4.03 -9.58 3.74
N THR A 103 -2.78 -9.18 3.99
CA THR A 103 -1.60 -9.79 3.34
C THR A 103 -1.54 -11.29 3.62
N ARG A 104 -1.79 -11.70 4.87
CA ARG A 104 -1.81 -13.11 5.27
C ARG A 104 -2.94 -13.89 4.58
N GLN A 105 -4.11 -13.28 4.39
CA GLN A 105 -5.21 -13.91 3.66
C GLN A 105 -4.86 -14.17 2.20
N CYS A 106 -4.32 -13.17 1.49
CA CYS A 106 -3.87 -13.33 0.10
C CYS A 106 -2.84 -14.46 -0.06
N ILE A 107 -1.89 -14.58 0.88
CA ILE A 107 -0.88 -15.64 0.85
C ILE A 107 -1.52 -17.02 1.07
N ASN A 108 -2.45 -17.13 2.02
CA ASN A 108 -3.09 -18.40 2.35
C ASN A 108 -4.04 -18.89 1.25
N GLU A 109 -4.82 -17.99 0.64
CA GLU A 109 -5.68 -18.30 -0.50
C GLU A 109 -4.85 -18.83 -1.66
N ARG A 110 -3.67 -18.24 -1.91
CA ARG A 110 -2.76 -18.73 -2.94
C ARG A 110 -2.25 -20.16 -2.68
N HIS A 111 -1.92 -20.48 -1.42
CA HIS A 111 -1.48 -21.83 -1.07
C HIS A 111 -2.61 -22.86 -1.22
N ALA A 112 -3.86 -22.49 -0.97
CA ALA A 112 -5.01 -23.37 -1.18
C ALA A 112 -5.18 -23.71 -2.68
N GLU A 113 -5.15 -22.70 -3.56
CA GLU A 113 -5.26 -22.92 -5.01
C GLU A 113 -4.15 -23.82 -5.59
N MET A 114 -2.93 -23.77 -5.02
CA MET A 114 -1.82 -24.61 -5.47
C MET A 114 -1.91 -26.07 -4.98
N THR A 115 -2.65 -26.33 -3.91
CA THR A 115 -2.77 -27.68 -3.32
C THR A 115 -3.88 -28.49 -4.00
N ASP A 116 -4.83 -27.81 -4.65
CA ASP A 116 -5.99 -28.41 -5.33
C ASP A 116 -5.74 -28.73 -6.83
N LEU A 117 -4.48 -28.67 -7.29
CA LEU A 117 -4.03 -29.00 -8.66
C LEU A 117 -3.14 -30.25 -8.68
#